data_AF-A0A1I5JDF2-F1
#
_entry.id   AF-A0A1I5JDF2-F1
#
_cell.length_a   1.000
_cell.length_b   1.000
_cell.length_c   1.000
_cell.angle_alpha   90.00
_cell.angle_beta   90.00
_cell.angle_gamma   90.00
#
_symmetry.space_group_name_H-M   'P 1'
#
loop_
_entity.id
_entity.type
_entity.pdbx_description
1 polymer ?
#
loop_
_entity_poly.entity_id
_entity_poly.type
_entity_poly.pdbx_seq_one_letter_code
_entity_poly.pdbx_strand_id
1 'polypeptide(L)'
;MRVGIASLDDNQRVALWESAMELSPAQRAITILAAHLPTVPFDALQRWTLVGRDHALLLAYRSQFGEGIQVEGRCQACDTKTQLAFTVSDLLESSSDTLKAAVYCIGSRDESGNQYKHQHTQASLVDTDVYVPSYYLIAFSGNEYRFRLPTTQDLVLIQASSSSSNNSGGITTKHVCERLLDQASFNDLCAVFADKHSQGSATERTKNEREQQDKGLESEEQKAWTSTLDALEQEMLRIEPLTIVSLNASCPECGAQTQHQFDIGHQYWALLAADVEKQLWDVHILATAYGWSSDAILSMSPARRRQHIAMVIS
;
A
#
# COMPACT_ATOMS: atom_id res chain seq x y z
N MET A 1 -16.95 -11.96 -0.44
CA MET A 1 -18.09 -11.11 -0.01
C MET A 1 -18.10 -9.86 -0.86
N ARG A 2 -19.24 -9.47 -1.45
CA ARG A 2 -19.32 -8.25 -2.27
C ARG A 2 -19.64 -7.02 -1.41
N VAL A 3 -18.78 -5.99 -1.48
CA VAL A 3 -18.90 -4.76 -0.69
C VAL A 3 -18.86 -3.54 -1.60
N GLY A 4 -19.70 -2.54 -1.32
CA GLY A 4 -19.66 -1.26 -2.03
C GLY A 4 -18.63 -0.30 -1.45
N ILE A 5 -17.96 0.46 -2.31
CA ILE A 5 -17.02 1.51 -1.93
C ILE A 5 -17.77 2.83 -1.82
N ALA A 6 -17.85 3.38 -0.62
CA ALA A 6 -18.56 4.63 -0.35
C ALA A 6 -17.65 5.86 -0.55
N SER A 7 -18.16 6.95 -1.10
CA SER A 7 -17.49 8.26 -1.03
C SER A 7 -17.71 8.89 0.35
N LEU A 8 -16.75 9.66 0.84
CA LEU A 8 -16.85 10.35 2.14
C LEU A 8 -17.36 11.79 1.97
N ASP A 9 -18.27 12.20 2.84
CA ASP A 9 -18.68 13.60 2.97
C ASP A 9 -17.63 14.45 3.73
N ASP A 10 -17.82 15.77 3.77
CA ASP A 10 -16.85 16.69 4.39
C ASP A 10 -16.63 16.42 5.89
N ASN A 11 -17.68 16.06 6.64
CA ASN A 11 -17.57 15.72 8.05
C ASN A 11 -16.80 14.41 8.25
N GLN A 12 -17.11 13.39 7.45
CA GLN A 12 -16.42 12.10 7.48
C GLN A 12 -14.93 12.23 7.12
N ARG A 13 -14.60 13.12 6.17
CA ARG A 13 -13.20 13.39 5.78
C ARG A 13 -12.41 14.07 6.88
N VAL A 14 -12.99 15.05 7.56
CA VAL A 14 -12.38 15.69 8.74
C VAL A 14 -12.19 14.65 9.86
N ALA A 15 -13.21 13.85 10.18
CA ALA A 15 -13.12 12.82 11.21
C ALA A 15 -12.07 11.74 10.88
N LEU A 16 -11.97 11.32 9.60
CA LEU A 16 -10.92 10.42 9.13
C LEU A 16 -9.54 11.04 9.32
N TRP A 17 -9.36 12.30 8.92
CA TRP A 17 -8.09 13.00 9.09
C TRP A 17 -7.71 13.11 10.57
N GLU A 18 -8.65 13.49 11.44
CA GLU A 18 -8.42 13.62 12.89
C GLU A 18 -8.00 12.30 13.53
N SER A 19 -8.72 11.22 13.21
CA SER A 19 -8.44 9.89 13.78
C SER A 19 -7.15 9.25 13.27
N ALA A 20 -6.63 9.70 12.11
CA ALA A 20 -5.48 9.09 11.45
C ALA A 20 -4.20 9.94 11.47
N MET A 21 -4.26 11.21 11.94
CA MET A 21 -3.12 12.13 11.86
C MET A 21 -1.87 11.65 12.61
N GLU A 22 -2.01 10.91 13.71
CA GLU A 22 -0.88 10.41 14.50
C GLU A 22 -0.49 8.96 14.14
N LEU A 23 -1.22 8.32 13.23
CA LEU A 23 -0.96 6.94 12.85
C LEU A 23 0.24 6.82 11.90
N SER A 24 0.92 5.66 11.94
CA SER A 24 1.94 5.32 10.93
C SER A 24 1.33 5.23 9.52
N PRO A 25 2.12 5.38 8.43
CA PRO A 25 1.59 5.27 7.06
C PRO A 25 0.81 3.98 6.80
N ALA A 26 1.28 2.81 7.28
CA ALA A 26 0.55 1.55 7.10
C ALA A 26 -0.77 1.51 7.86
N GLN A 27 -0.83 2.07 9.07
CA GLN A 27 -2.07 2.17 9.85
C GLN A 27 -3.05 3.17 9.21
N ARG A 28 -2.57 4.33 8.73
CA ARG A 28 -3.39 5.31 8.00
C ARG A 28 -4.07 4.68 6.79
N ALA A 29 -3.34 3.89 6.00
CA ALA A 29 -3.89 3.20 4.84
C ALA A 29 -5.07 2.28 5.20
N ILE A 30 -5.00 1.55 6.32
CA ILE A 30 -6.12 0.72 6.81
C ILE A 30 -7.28 1.59 7.28
N THR A 31 -7.01 2.66 8.03
CA THR A 31 -8.05 3.57 8.54
C THR A 31 -8.80 4.26 7.41
N ILE A 32 -8.09 4.71 6.36
CA ILE A 32 -8.69 5.24 5.13
C ILE A 32 -9.62 4.18 4.51
N LEU A 33 -9.12 2.96 4.34
CA LEU A 33 -9.89 1.89 3.72
C LEU A 33 -11.15 1.52 4.54
N ALA A 34 -11.05 1.50 5.87
CA ALA A 34 -12.17 1.25 6.77
C ALA A 34 -13.28 2.31 6.64
N ALA A 35 -12.90 3.58 6.43
CA ALA A 35 -13.89 4.65 6.19
C ALA A 35 -14.68 4.43 4.90
N HIS A 36 -14.03 3.92 3.85
CA HIS A 36 -14.68 3.62 2.56
C HIS A 36 -15.47 2.30 2.54
N LEU A 37 -15.20 1.40 3.49
CA LEU A 37 -15.79 0.06 3.59
C LEU A 37 -16.39 -0.20 4.98
N PRO A 38 -17.41 0.56 5.40
CA PRO A 38 -17.94 0.51 6.78
C PRO A 38 -18.54 -0.85 7.18
N THR A 39 -18.88 -1.70 6.20
CA THR A 39 -19.40 -3.05 6.45
C THR A 39 -18.31 -4.10 6.64
N VAL A 40 -17.03 -3.76 6.39
CA VAL A 40 -15.91 -4.69 6.57
C VAL A 40 -15.27 -4.44 7.94
N PRO A 41 -15.20 -5.45 8.81
CA PRO A 41 -14.52 -5.33 10.10
C PRO A 41 -13.04 -4.95 9.96
N PHE A 42 -12.54 -4.10 10.85
CA PHE A 42 -11.16 -3.61 10.81
C PHE A 42 -10.11 -4.73 10.89
N ASP A 43 -10.38 -5.77 11.68
CA ASP A 43 -9.53 -6.95 11.83
C ASP A 43 -9.48 -7.83 10.57
N ALA A 44 -10.51 -7.75 9.71
CA ALA A 44 -10.48 -8.39 8.41
C ALA A 44 -9.56 -7.62 7.45
N LEU A 45 -9.58 -6.28 7.46
CA LEU A 45 -8.70 -5.44 6.63
C LEU A 45 -7.21 -5.66 6.96
N GLN A 46 -6.88 -5.89 8.23
CA GLN A 46 -5.51 -6.21 8.65
C GLN A 46 -5.01 -7.53 8.05
N ARG A 47 -5.92 -8.47 7.80
CA ARG A 47 -5.62 -9.79 7.25
C ARG A 47 -5.62 -9.82 5.72
N TRP A 48 -5.98 -8.73 5.05
CA TRP A 48 -5.88 -8.65 3.59
C TRP A 48 -4.42 -8.64 3.15
N THR A 49 -4.16 -9.17 1.96
CA THR A 49 -2.91 -8.96 1.25
C THR A 49 -2.67 -7.47 1.03
N LEU A 50 -1.41 -7.04 1.04
CA LEU A 50 -1.05 -5.64 0.78
C LEU A 50 -1.59 -5.17 -0.57
N VAL A 51 -1.51 -6.04 -1.57
CA VAL A 51 -2.01 -5.72 -2.90
C VAL A 51 -3.53 -5.67 -2.97
N GLY A 52 -4.23 -6.50 -2.21
CA GLY A 52 -5.69 -6.40 -2.08
C GLY A 52 -6.12 -5.10 -1.40
N ARG A 53 -5.39 -4.67 -0.36
CA ARG A 53 -5.57 -3.35 0.27
C ARG A 53 -5.36 -2.23 -0.75
N ASP A 54 -4.26 -2.27 -1.51
CA ASP A 54 -3.90 -1.19 -2.45
C ASP A 54 -4.87 -1.14 -3.64
N HIS A 55 -5.30 -2.29 -4.14
CA HIS A 55 -6.36 -2.39 -5.14
C HIS A 55 -7.67 -1.76 -4.64
N ALA A 56 -8.08 -2.03 -3.40
CA ALA A 56 -9.26 -1.41 -2.82
C ALA A 56 -9.08 0.11 -2.57
N LEU A 57 -7.88 0.55 -2.17
CA LEU A 57 -7.54 1.97 -2.01
C LEU A 57 -7.54 2.73 -3.34
N LEU A 58 -7.12 2.11 -4.44
CA LEU A 58 -7.22 2.69 -5.78
C LEU A 58 -8.68 2.94 -6.17
N LEU A 59 -9.56 1.97 -5.89
CA LEU A 59 -10.99 2.12 -6.13
C LEU A 59 -11.63 3.19 -5.22
N ALA A 60 -11.23 3.25 -3.94
CA ALA A 60 -11.62 4.29 -3.01
C ALA A 60 -11.17 5.69 -3.47
N TYR A 61 -9.91 5.81 -3.89
CA TYR A 61 -9.35 7.01 -4.50
C TYR A 61 -10.20 7.46 -5.68
N ARG A 62 -10.51 6.56 -6.62
CA ARG A 62 -11.33 6.88 -7.80
C ARG A 62 -12.70 7.42 -7.42
N SER A 63 -13.33 6.83 -6.40
CA SER A 63 -14.64 7.28 -5.90
C SER A 63 -14.59 8.66 -5.23
N GLN A 64 -13.45 9.01 -4.61
CA GLN A 64 -13.31 10.22 -3.81
C GLN A 64 -12.75 11.42 -4.61
N PHE A 65 -11.77 11.17 -5.47
CA PHE A 65 -10.99 12.20 -6.16
C PHE A 65 -11.10 12.12 -7.69
N GLY A 66 -11.67 11.03 -8.22
CA GLY A 66 -11.76 10.78 -9.65
C GLY A 66 -10.59 9.98 -10.21
N GLU A 67 -10.48 9.97 -11.54
CA GLU A 67 -9.62 9.02 -12.26
C GLU A 67 -8.12 9.39 -12.25
N GLY A 68 -7.82 10.67 -12.36
CA GLY A 68 -6.46 11.15 -12.62
C GLY A 68 -5.64 11.17 -11.35
N ILE A 69 -4.46 10.57 -11.40
CA ILE A 69 -3.44 10.68 -10.36
C ILE A 69 -2.30 11.53 -10.90
N GLN A 70 -1.94 12.55 -10.13
CA GLN A 70 -0.75 13.35 -10.36
C GLN A 70 0.17 13.25 -9.15
N VAL A 71 1.43 12.90 -9.40
CA VAL A 71 2.47 12.80 -8.37
C VAL A 71 3.69 13.58 -8.79
N GLU A 72 4.34 14.19 -7.81
CA GLU A 72 5.65 14.80 -7.98
C GLU A 72 6.74 13.80 -7.58
N GLY A 73 7.79 13.72 -8.39
CA GLY A 73 8.99 12.94 -8.14
C GLY A 73 10.24 13.77 -8.39
N ARG A 74 11.41 13.16 -8.19
CA ARG A 74 12.71 13.73 -8.53
C ARG A 74 13.47 12.81 -9.47
N CYS A 75 14.12 13.40 -10.47
CA CYS A 75 14.99 12.65 -11.37
C CYS A 75 16.24 12.18 -10.61
N GLN A 76 16.54 10.88 -10.66
CA GLN A 76 17.74 10.33 -10.00
C GLN A 76 19.06 10.77 -10.65
N ALA A 77 19.04 11.28 -11.89
CA ALA A 77 20.24 11.71 -12.60
C ALA A 77 20.58 13.20 -12.40
N CYS A 78 19.59 14.09 -12.37
CA CYS A 78 19.81 15.55 -12.30
C CYS A 78 19.05 16.26 -11.16
N ASP A 79 18.33 15.51 -10.32
CA ASP A 79 17.52 16.01 -9.19
C ASP A 79 16.39 17.00 -9.56
N THR A 80 16.12 17.19 -10.85
CA THR A 80 14.99 18.03 -11.27
C THR A 80 13.67 17.40 -10.84
N LYS A 81 12.74 18.23 -10.36
CA LYS A 81 11.36 17.82 -10.11
C LYS A 81 10.70 17.34 -11.39
N THR A 82 10.14 16.14 -11.34
CA THR A 82 9.36 15.55 -12.42
C THR A 82 7.90 15.43 -11.97
N GLN A 83 6.98 15.67 -12.90
CA GLN A 83 5.56 15.42 -12.68
C GLN A 83 5.16 14.19 -13.49
N LEU A 84 4.50 13.23 -12.83
CA LEU A 84 3.90 12.08 -13.50
C LEU A 84 2.38 12.21 -13.42
N ALA A 85 1.73 11.86 -14.53
CA ALA A 85 0.28 11.76 -14.62
C ALA A 85 -0.10 10.42 -15.23
N PHE A 86 -1.03 9.72 -14.57
CA PHE A 86 -1.58 8.44 -14.99
C PHE A 86 -2.98 8.30 -14.40
N THR A 87 -3.70 7.24 -14.74
CA THR A 87 -5.05 6.99 -14.23
C THR A 87 -5.08 5.85 -13.24
N VAL A 88 -6.11 5.84 -12.37
CA VAL A 88 -6.43 4.67 -11.55
C VAL A 88 -6.63 3.43 -12.42
N SER A 89 -7.33 3.57 -13.55
CA SER A 89 -7.59 2.46 -14.48
C SER A 89 -6.30 1.89 -15.07
N ASP A 90 -5.28 2.70 -15.38
CA ASP A 90 -3.97 2.20 -15.84
C ASP A 90 -3.34 1.26 -14.81
N LEU A 91 -3.42 1.62 -13.52
CA LEU A 91 -2.91 0.78 -12.43
C LEU A 91 -3.75 -0.48 -12.24
N LEU A 92 -5.09 -0.36 -12.22
CA LEU A 92 -5.97 -1.52 -12.08
C LEU A 92 -5.80 -2.51 -13.26
N GLU A 93 -5.57 -2.01 -14.47
CA GLU A 93 -5.33 -2.86 -15.65
C GLU A 93 -3.98 -3.61 -15.58
N SER A 94 -3.04 -3.15 -14.76
CA SER A 94 -1.79 -3.88 -14.52
C SER A 94 -1.94 -5.06 -13.54
N SER A 95 -3.05 -5.14 -12.79
CA SER A 95 -3.25 -6.20 -11.78
C SER A 95 -3.46 -7.60 -12.38
N SER A 96 -3.41 -8.65 -11.56
CA SER A 96 -3.73 -10.01 -12.03
C SER A 96 -5.21 -10.14 -12.45
N ASP A 97 -5.50 -11.14 -13.29
CA ASP A 97 -6.87 -11.46 -13.71
C ASP A 97 -7.81 -11.71 -12.51
N THR A 98 -7.28 -12.25 -11.41
CA THR A 98 -8.01 -12.47 -10.16
C THR A 98 -8.51 -11.15 -9.56
N LEU A 99 -7.65 -10.12 -9.49
CA LEU A 99 -8.04 -8.81 -8.97
C LEU A 99 -8.93 -8.04 -9.95
N LYS A 100 -8.66 -8.11 -11.25
CA LYS A 100 -9.55 -7.53 -12.27
C LYS A 100 -10.97 -8.08 -12.17
N ALA A 101 -11.10 -9.39 -11.99
CA ALA A 101 -12.40 -10.06 -11.85
C ALA A 101 -13.12 -9.75 -10.52
N ALA A 102 -12.43 -9.15 -9.54
CA ALA A 102 -13.02 -8.80 -8.25
C ALA A 102 -13.97 -7.59 -8.33
N VAL A 103 -13.85 -6.75 -9.37
CA VAL A 103 -14.60 -5.49 -9.47
C VAL A 103 -15.87 -5.67 -10.31
N TYR A 104 -16.99 -5.22 -9.77
CA TYR A 104 -18.30 -5.25 -10.42
C TYR A 104 -18.88 -3.84 -10.49
N CYS A 105 -19.27 -3.41 -11.70
CA CYS A 105 -19.97 -2.15 -11.88
C CYS A 105 -21.47 -2.34 -11.63
N ILE A 106 -22.07 -1.53 -10.77
CA ILE A 106 -23.53 -1.53 -10.59
C ILE A 106 -24.18 -0.87 -11.82
N GLY A 107 -25.04 -1.61 -12.53
CA GLY A 107 -25.88 -1.07 -13.61
C GLY A 107 -25.54 -1.48 -15.06
N SER A 108 -24.65 -2.45 -15.28
CA SER A 108 -24.21 -2.82 -16.63
C SER A 108 -25.00 -3.99 -17.26
N ARG A 109 -26.34 -3.87 -17.43
CA ARG A 109 -27.10 -4.67 -18.42
C ARG A 109 -28.36 -3.94 -18.89
N ASP A 110 -28.51 -3.77 -20.21
CA ASP A 110 -29.82 -3.88 -20.85
C ASP A 110 -30.04 -5.34 -21.28
N GLU A 111 -31.29 -5.73 -21.57
CA GLU A 111 -31.66 -7.09 -22.01
C GLU A 111 -31.03 -7.49 -23.36
N SER A 112 -30.32 -6.57 -24.02
CA SER A 112 -29.69 -6.74 -25.33
C SER A 112 -28.17 -6.94 -25.27
N GLY A 113 -27.57 -6.93 -24.08
CA GLY A 113 -26.16 -7.28 -23.87
C GLY A 113 -25.16 -6.24 -24.41
N ASN A 114 -25.56 -4.99 -24.63
CA ASN A 114 -24.66 -3.98 -25.16
C ASN A 114 -23.96 -3.18 -24.04
N GLN A 115 -22.65 -3.00 -24.18
CA GLN A 115 -21.78 -2.34 -23.19
C GLN A 115 -21.89 -0.81 -23.32
N TYR A 116 -22.33 -0.12 -22.26
CA TYR A 116 -22.35 1.36 -22.23
C TYR A 116 -20.92 1.93 -22.21
N LYS A 117 -20.57 2.73 -23.23
CA LYS A 117 -19.36 3.56 -23.27
C LYS A 117 -19.63 4.97 -22.71
N HIS A 118 -19.84 5.15 -21.40
CA HIS A 118 -19.75 6.49 -20.77
C HIS A 118 -19.30 6.45 -19.29
N GLN A 119 -18.04 6.85 -19.08
CA GLN A 119 -17.45 7.77 -18.07
C GLN A 119 -17.88 7.75 -16.58
N HIS A 120 -16.94 7.31 -15.74
CA HIS A 120 -16.49 7.85 -14.43
C HIS A 120 -17.37 7.86 -13.15
N THR A 121 -18.62 7.36 -13.12
CA THR A 121 -19.44 7.50 -11.89
C THR A 121 -20.16 6.24 -11.40
N GLN A 122 -19.81 5.05 -11.87
CA GLN A 122 -20.49 3.84 -11.40
C GLN A 122 -19.95 3.37 -10.05
N ALA A 123 -20.84 3.35 -9.05
CA ALA A 123 -20.61 2.67 -7.78
C ALA A 123 -20.11 1.25 -8.05
N SER A 124 -18.94 0.92 -7.51
CA SER A 124 -18.29 -0.37 -7.69
C SER A 124 -18.58 -1.26 -6.48
N LEU A 125 -19.03 -2.48 -6.72
CA LEU A 125 -18.97 -3.57 -5.75
C LEU A 125 -17.64 -4.29 -5.95
N VAL A 126 -17.03 -4.72 -4.87
CA VAL A 126 -15.79 -5.50 -4.91
C VAL A 126 -15.94 -6.78 -4.12
N ASP A 127 -15.56 -7.91 -4.72
CA ASP A 127 -15.48 -9.17 -4.00
C ASP A 127 -14.21 -9.21 -3.14
N THR A 128 -14.37 -9.10 -1.83
CA THR A 128 -13.24 -9.00 -0.90
C THR A 128 -12.58 -10.34 -0.61
N ASP A 129 -13.15 -11.46 -1.05
CA ASP A 129 -12.57 -12.79 -0.76
C ASP A 129 -11.24 -12.98 -1.48
N VAL A 130 -11.05 -12.31 -2.63
CA VAL A 130 -9.77 -12.31 -3.37
C VAL A 130 -8.64 -11.58 -2.64
N TYR A 131 -8.96 -10.79 -1.60
CA TYR A 131 -7.96 -10.06 -0.82
C TYR A 131 -7.38 -10.89 0.32
N VAL A 132 -7.97 -12.03 0.65
CA VAL A 132 -7.46 -12.91 1.70
C VAL A 132 -6.25 -13.69 1.19
N PRO A 133 -5.15 -13.79 1.96
CA PRO A 133 -3.93 -14.46 1.51
C PRO A 133 -4.17 -15.95 1.23
N SER A 134 -3.60 -16.41 0.12
CA SER A 134 -3.47 -17.81 -0.24
C SER A 134 -1.99 -18.19 -0.30
N TYR A 135 -1.69 -19.48 -0.15
CA TYR A 135 -0.33 -20.00 -0.30
C TYR A 135 -0.08 -20.49 -1.73
N TYR A 136 1.10 -20.16 -2.23
CA TYR A 136 1.62 -20.51 -3.54
C TYR A 136 2.87 -21.36 -3.37
N LEU A 137 3.13 -22.24 -4.33
CA LEU A 137 4.35 -23.04 -4.38
C LEU A 137 5.45 -22.23 -5.07
N ILE A 138 6.65 -22.29 -4.50
CA ILE A 138 7.87 -21.71 -5.07
C ILE A 138 9.00 -22.72 -4.91
N ALA A 139 9.82 -22.86 -5.95
CA ALA A 139 10.98 -23.76 -5.91
C ALA A 139 12.28 -22.94 -5.97
N PHE A 140 13.14 -23.12 -4.98
CA PHE A 140 14.50 -22.61 -4.97
C PHE A 140 15.39 -23.49 -4.10
N SER A 141 16.72 -23.44 -4.30
CA SER A 141 17.67 -24.31 -3.60
C SER A 141 17.42 -25.83 -3.75
N GLY A 142 16.72 -26.24 -4.82
CA GLY A 142 16.41 -27.66 -5.10
C GLY A 142 15.23 -28.23 -4.29
N ASN A 143 14.53 -27.40 -3.50
CA ASN A 143 13.36 -27.79 -2.72
C ASN A 143 12.13 -26.97 -3.13
N GLU A 144 10.96 -27.48 -2.79
CA GLU A 144 9.68 -26.78 -2.96
C GLU A 144 9.21 -26.23 -1.61
N TYR A 145 8.78 -24.98 -1.61
CA TYR A 145 8.33 -24.24 -0.45
C TYR A 145 6.97 -23.62 -0.71
N ARG A 146 6.24 -23.31 0.36
CA ARG A 146 4.95 -22.62 0.33
C ARG A 146 5.09 -21.25 0.93
N PHE A 147 4.66 -20.24 0.19
CA PHE A 147 4.67 -18.85 0.65
C PHE A 147 3.37 -18.14 0.28
N ARG A 148 3.08 -17.02 0.94
CA ARG A 148 1.92 -16.17 0.66
C ARG A 148 2.36 -14.74 0.38
N LEU A 149 1.52 -13.98 -0.31
CA LEU A 149 1.70 -12.54 -0.42
C LEU A 149 1.67 -11.89 0.99
N PRO A 150 2.44 -10.81 1.21
CA PRO A 150 2.42 -10.09 2.48
C PRO A 150 1.03 -9.51 2.75
N THR A 151 0.67 -9.46 4.02
CA THR A 151 -0.59 -8.89 4.51
C THR A 151 -0.36 -7.50 5.08
N THR A 152 -1.44 -6.76 5.30
CA THR A 152 -1.36 -5.45 5.94
C THR A 152 -0.80 -5.54 7.36
N GLN A 153 -1.10 -6.61 8.09
CA GLN A 153 -0.53 -6.85 9.40
C GLN A 153 1.00 -7.06 9.35
N ASP A 154 1.51 -7.72 8.32
CA ASP A 154 2.96 -7.92 8.17
C ASP A 154 3.68 -6.57 8.04
N LEU A 155 3.16 -5.65 7.21
CA LEU A 155 3.74 -4.34 7.02
C LEU A 155 3.71 -3.48 8.29
N VAL A 156 2.62 -3.51 9.05
CA VAL A 156 2.51 -2.78 10.32
C VAL A 156 3.55 -3.26 11.32
N LEU A 157 3.72 -4.58 11.45
CA LEU A 157 4.75 -5.16 12.31
C LEU A 157 6.16 -4.77 11.84
N ILE A 158 6.37 -4.75 10.52
CA ILE A 158 7.66 -4.38 9.95
C ILE A 158 8.02 -2.91 10.24
N GLN A 159 7.05 -2.00 10.14
CA GLN A 159 7.28 -0.59 10.45
C GLN A 159 7.47 -0.33 11.96
N ALA A 160 6.78 -1.11 12.81
CA ALA A 160 6.88 -0.98 14.26
C ALA A 160 8.28 -1.33 14.80
N SER A 161 8.89 -2.41 14.31
CA SER A 161 10.25 -2.79 14.74
C SER A 161 11.33 -1.84 14.22
N SER A 162 11.10 -1.20 13.06
CA SER A 162 12.01 -0.19 12.49
C SER A 162 12.05 1.11 13.30
N SER A 163 10.97 1.42 14.02
CA SER A 163 10.85 2.63 14.87
C SER A 163 11.49 2.45 16.25
N SER A 164 11.94 1.23 16.57
CA SER A 164 12.42 0.83 17.88
C SER A 164 13.84 0.27 17.85
N SER A 165 14.88 1.05 17.49
CA SER A 165 16.20 0.94 18.17
C SER A 165 17.27 1.92 17.66
N ASN A 166 17.92 2.56 18.63
CA ASN A 166 19.28 3.11 18.55
C ASN A 166 20.34 1.99 18.72
N ASN A 167 20.10 0.77 18.24
CA ASN A 167 21.03 -0.35 18.44
C ASN A 167 20.75 -1.50 17.47
N SER A 168 21.41 -1.51 16.30
CA SER A 168 21.66 -2.64 15.35
C SER A 168 20.61 -3.75 15.17
N GLY A 169 19.35 -3.53 15.54
CA GLY A 169 18.25 -4.50 15.57
C GLY A 169 17.16 -4.11 14.60
N GLY A 170 17.55 -3.75 13.37
CA GLY A 170 16.61 -3.67 12.26
C GLY A 170 15.99 -5.05 11.99
N ILE A 171 14.85 -5.07 11.30
CA ILE A 171 14.24 -6.33 10.87
C ILE A 171 15.20 -7.05 9.96
N THR A 172 15.62 -8.24 10.37
CA THR A 172 16.46 -9.09 9.54
C THR A 172 15.63 -9.71 8.43
N THR A 173 16.24 -9.96 7.28
CA THR A 173 15.59 -10.63 6.14
C THR A 173 14.92 -11.95 6.54
N LYS A 174 15.51 -12.67 7.49
CA LYS A 174 14.94 -13.88 8.09
C LYS A 174 13.54 -13.67 8.68
N HIS A 175 13.32 -12.58 9.42
CA HIS A 175 12.00 -12.28 10.00
C HIS A 175 10.96 -12.00 8.92
N VAL A 176 11.35 -11.38 7.80
CA VAL A 176 10.43 -11.19 6.67
C VAL A 176 10.06 -12.55 6.08
N CYS A 177 11.06 -13.40 5.80
CA CYS A 177 10.82 -14.74 5.27
C CYS A 177 9.95 -15.61 6.19
N GLU A 178 10.14 -15.53 7.52
CA GLU A 178 9.31 -16.24 8.52
C GLU A 178 7.83 -15.91 8.40
N ARG A 179 7.50 -14.67 8.04
CA ARG A 179 6.10 -14.24 7.90
C ARG A 179 5.49 -14.65 6.57
N LEU A 180 6.30 -14.74 5.51
CA LEU A 180 5.83 -15.03 4.16
C LEU A 180 5.74 -16.53 3.88
N LEU A 181 6.64 -17.33 4.44
CA LEU A 181 6.63 -18.79 4.33
C LEU A 181 5.62 -19.39 5.30
N ASP A 182 5.03 -20.54 4.95
CA ASP A 182 4.36 -21.33 5.97
C ASP A 182 5.36 -21.93 6.95
N GLN A 183 4.88 -22.35 8.12
CA GLN A 183 5.74 -22.79 9.20
C GLN A 183 6.62 -23.99 8.80
N ALA A 184 6.10 -24.92 8.00
CA ALA A 184 6.85 -26.08 7.53
C ALA A 184 7.99 -25.64 6.61
N SER A 185 7.68 -24.81 5.60
CA SER A 185 8.65 -24.30 4.64
C SER A 185 9.75 -23.47 5.31
N PHE A 186 9.39 -22.64 6.30
CA PHE A 186 10.38 -21.86 7.05
C PHE A 186 11.32 -22.75 7.88
N ASN A 187 10.78 -23.76 8.56
CA ASN A 187 11.57 -24.69 9.35
C ASN A 187 12.52 -25.52 8.47
N ASP A 188 12.03 -26.00 7.32
CA ASP A 188 12.83 -26.75 6.35
C ASP A 188 13.97 -25.89 5.81
N LEU A 189 13.70 -24.62 5.50
CA LEU A 189 14.72 -23.69 5.04
C LEU A 189 15.78 -23.39 6.12
N CYS A 190 15.35 -23.23 7.39
CA CYS A 190 16.27 -23.08 8.52
C CYS A 190 17.19 -24.31 8.66
N ALA A 191 16.66 -25.51 8.49
CA ALA A 191 17.46 -26.75 8.52
C ALA A 191 18.48 -26.79 7.38
N VAL A 192 18.09 -26.42 6.15
CA VAL A 192 19.00 -26.34 5.00
C VAL A 192 20.16 -25.37 5.25
N PHE A 193 19.91 -24.22 5.87
CA PHE A 193 20.97 -23.27 6.21
C PHE A 193 21.88 -23.83 7.32
N ALA A 194 21.32 -24.44 8.36
CA ALA A 194 22.09 -25.08 9.42
C ALA A 194 22.99 -26.22 8.94
N ASP A 195 22.51 -27.07 8.01
CA ASP A 195 23.30 -28.17 7.44
C ASP A 195 24.50 -27.65 6.65
N LYS A 196 24.34 -26.56 5.88
CA LYS A 196 25.44 -25.90 5.18
C LYS A 196 26.49 -25.34 6.16
N HIS A 197 26.07 -24.83 7.32
CA HIS A 197 26.99 -24.40 8.38
C HIS A 197 27.80 -25.58 8.97
N SER A 198 27.17 -26.74 9.15
CA SER A 198 27.83 -27.92 9.74
C SER A 198 28.97 -28.48 8.87
N GLN A 199 28.82 -28.42 7.54
CA GLN A 199 29.82 -28.93 6.58
C GLN A 199 31.08 -28.04 6.47
N GLY A 200 31.03 -26.79 6.95
CA GLY A 200 32.14 -25.82 6.86
C GLY A 200 33.08 -25.76 8.08
N SER A 201 32.76 -26.40 9.21
CA SER A 201 33.48 -26.15 10.50
C SER A 201 34.47 -27.24 10.96
N ALA A 202 34.69 -28.30 10.20
CA ALA A 202 35.44 -29.49 10.64
C ALA A 202 36.99 -29.37 10.64
N THR A 203 37.58 -28.28 11.13
CA THR A 203 39.06 -28.20 11.32
C THR A 203 39.42 -27.59 12.67
N GLU A 204 40.37 -28.21 13.41
CA GLU A 204 40.95 -27.64 14.63
C GLU A 204 41.60 -26.29 14.33
N ARG A 205 41.05 -25.20 14.90
CA ARG A 205 41.45 -23.81 14.61
C ARG A 205 41.61 -22.97 15.87
N THR A 206 42.50 -21.99 15.76
CA THR A 206 42.87 -21.02 16.80
C THR A 206 41.73 -20.04 17.10
N LYS A 207 41.79 -19.33 18.24
CA LYS A 207 40.74 -18.42 18.70
C LYS A 207 40.42 -17.28 17.72
N ASN A 208 41.43 -16.70 17.08
CA ASN A 208 41.24 -15.64 16.07
C ASN A 208 40.60 -16.17 14.78
N GLU A 209 40.91 -17.40 14.38
CA GLU A 209 40.29 -18.05 13.21
C GLU A 209 38.81 -18.36 13.47
N ARG A 210 38.43 -18.68 14.72
CA ARG A 210 37.02 -18.86 15.12
C ARG A 210 36.24 -17.56 15.05
N GLU A 211 36.76 -16.45 15.60
CA GLU A 211 36.07 -15.15 15.55
C GLU A 211 35.93 -14.61 14.11
N GLN A 212 36.92 -14.85 13.24
CA GLN A 212 36.82 -14.49 11.81
C GLN A 212 35.86 -15.40 11.05
N GLN A 213 35.80 -16.69 11.40
CA GLN A 213 34.88 -17.65 10.81
C GLN A 213 33.44 -17.39 11.25
N ASP A 214 33.18 -17.10 12.52
CA ASP A 214 31.85 -16.76 13.03
C ASP A 214 31.27 -15.52 12.31
N LYS A 215 32.08 -14.47 12.11
CA LYS A 215 31.69 -13.32 11.29
C LYS A 215 31.47 -13.66 9.82
N GLY A 216 32.27 -14.58 9.26
CA GLY A 216 32.09 -15.08 7.90
C GLY A 216 30.79 -15.86 7.73
N LEU A 217 30.45 -16.69 8.71
CA LEU A 217 29.22 -17.50 8.75
C LEU A 217 27.97 -16.63 8.92
N GLU A 218 28.01 -15.63 9.81
CA GLU A 218 26.93 -14.62 9.93
C GLU A 218 26.71 -13.88 8.60
N SER A 219 27.79 -13.54 7.87
CA SER A 219 27.68 -12.92 6.55
C SER A 219 27.12 -13.87 5.49
N GLU A 220 27.38 -15.18 5.56
CA GLU A 220 26.84 -16.17 4.62
C GLU A 220 25.36 -16.46 4.89
N GLU A 221 24.95 -16.62 6.16
CA GLU A 221 23.54 -16.79 6.53
C GLU A 221 22.71 -15.58 6.08
N GLN A 222 23.20 -14.37 6.35
CA GLN A 222 22.52 -13.15 5.93
C GLN A 222 22.36 -13.06 4.41
N LYS A 223 23.38 -13.47 3.63
CA LYS A 223 23.29 -13.54 2.17
C LYS A 223 22.27 -14.59 1.70
N ALA A 224 22.19 -15.74 2.36
CA ALA A 224 21.22 -16.79 2.03
C ALA A 224 19.78 -16.34 2.26
N TRP A 225 19.51 -15.66 3.38
CA TRP A 225 18.19 -15.04 3.62
C TRP A 225 17.89 -13.93 2.61
N THR A 226 18.87 -13.09 2.27
CA THR A 226 18.73 -12.05 1.22
C THR A 226 18.33 -12.66 -0.12
N SER A 227 19.06 -13.67 -0.58
CA SER A 227 18.74 -14.38 -1.83
C SER A 227 17.37 -15.07 -1.78
N THR A 228 16.91 -15.51 -0.61
CA THR A 228 15.57 -16.09 -0.46
C THR A 228 14.49 -15.03 -0.60
N LEU A 229 14.66 -13.88 0.05
CA LEU A 229 13.72 -12.77 -0.09
C LEU A 229 13.65 -12.29 -1.54
N ASP A 230 14.79 -12.16 -2.23
CA ASP A 230 14.81 -11.78 -3.66
C ASP A 230 13.98 -12.76 -4.52
N ALA A 231 14.07 -14.07 -4.25
CA ALA A 231 13.29 -15.08 -4.95
C ALA A 231 11.78 -14.95 -4.65
N LEU A 232 11.42 -14.69 -3.40
CA LEU A 232 10.03 -14.46 -2.99
C LEU A 232 9.48 -13.18 -3.65
N GLU A 233 10.25 -12.08 -3.67
CA GLU A 233 9.84 -10.81 -4.27
C GLU A 233 9.58 -10.94 -5.77
N GLN A 234 10.45 -11.68 -6.49
CA GLN A 234 10.24 -11.96 -7.91
C GLN A 234 8.95 -12.75 -8.14
N GLU A 235 8.69 -13.75 -7.31
CA GLU A 235 7.48 -14.57 -7.43
C GLU A 235 6.22 -13.80 -7.01
N MET A 236 6.31 -12.92 -6.01
CA MET A 236 5.24 -12.00 -5.64
C MET A 236 4.85 -11.10 -6.81
N LEU A 237 5.84 -10.50 -7.50
CA LEU A 237 5.61 -9.66 -8.68
C LEU A 237 5.02 -10.46 -9.85
N ARG A 238 5.40 -11.73 -10.00
CA ARG A 238 4.85 -12.64 -11.02
C ARG A 238 3.40 -13.00 -10.74
N ILE A 239 3.04 -13.27 -9.48
CA ILE A 239 1.67 -13.60 -9.05
C ILE A 239 0.77 -12.38 -9.19
N GLU A 240 1.25 -11.22 -8.72
CA GLU A 240 0.48 -9.99 -8.71
C GLU A 240 1.36 -8.78 -9.07
N PRO A 241 1.27 -8.29 -10.32
CA PRO A 241 2.10 -7.17 -10.79
C PRO A 241 1.84 -5.86 -10.04
N LEU A 242 0.66 -5.69 -9.43
CA LEU A 242 0.32 -4.51 -8.64
C LEU A 242 1.09 -4.44 -7.30
N THR A 243 1.83 -5.49 -6.91
CA THR A 243 2.59 -5.54 -5.64
C THR A 243 3.67 -4.45 -5.53
N ILE A 244 4.30 -4.08 -6.65
CA ILE A 244 5.33 -3.02 -6.69
C ILE A 244 5.00 -2.09 -7.85
N VAL A 245 4.33 -0.97 -7.56
CA VAL A 245 4.02 0.03 -8.58
C VAL A 245 5.24 0.90 -8.84
N SER A 246 5.94 0.58 -9.92
CA SER A 246 7.06 1.35 -10.45
C SER A 246 6.66 2.07 -11.73
N LEU A 247 6.69 3.40 -11.68
CA LEU A 247 6.32 4.26 -12.80
C LEU A 247 7.58 4.79 -13.48
N ASN A 248 7.70 4.53 -14.78
CA ASN A 248 8.79 5.06 -15.59
C ASN A 248 8.38 6.42 -16.18
N ALA A 249 9.24 7.42 -16.01
CA ALA A 249 9.11 8.71 -16.67
C ALA A 249 10.43 9.12 -17.32
N SER A 250 10.32 9.86 -18.43
CA SER A 250 11.48 10.52 -19.03
C SER A 250 11.64 11.90 -18.39
N CYS A 251 12.84 12.21 -17.88
CA CYS A 251 13.10 13.52 -17.32
C CYS A 251 13.10 14.58 -18.44
N PRO A 252 12.33 15.69 -18.30
CA PRO A 252 12.27 16.73 -19.33
C PRO A 252 13.59 17.50 -19.50
N GLU A 253 14.44 17.54 -18.47
CA GLU A 253 15.72 18.26 -18.50
C GLU A 253 16.86 17.43 -19.09
N CYS A 254 17.07 16.21 -18.59
CA CYS A 254 18.21 15.39 -18.99
C CYS A 254 17.88 14.22 -19.92
N GLY A 255 16.60 13.94 -20.16
CA GLY A 255 16.14 12.83 -21.00
C GLY A 255 16.34 11.43 -20.39
N ALA A 256 16.89 11.31 -19.18
CA ALA A 256 17.07 10.02 -18.52
C ALA A 256 15.72 9.37 -18.18
N GLN A 257 15.64 8.04 -18.30
CA GLN A 257 14.53 7.27 -17.75
C GLN A 257 14.68 7.19 -16.23
N THR A 258 13.63 7.53 -15.49
CA THR A 258 13.62 7.49 -14.03
C THR A 258 12.44 6.68 -13.53
N GLN A 259 12.71 5.82 -12.56
CA GLN A 259 11.71 4.97 -11.92
C GLN A 259 11.24 5.64 -10.63
N HIS A 260 9.92 5.77 -10.48
CA HIS A 260 9.26 6.32 -9.30
C HIS A 260 8.44 5.23 -8.61
N GLN A 261 8.62 5.09 -7.30
CA GLN A 261 7.75 4.23 -6.49
C GLN A 261 6.47 5.00 -6.16
N PHE A 262 5.33 4.33 -6.33
CA PHE A 262 4.02 4.89 -6.02
C PHE A 262 3.36 4.14 -4.86
N ASP A 263 2.94 4.88 -3.83
CA ASP A 263 2.16 4.37 -2.71
C ASP A 263 0.79 5.08 -2.69
N ILE A 264 -0.27 4.32 -2.95
CA ILE A 264 -1.64 4.85 -3.01
C ILE A 264 -2.13 5.36 -1.66
N GLY A 265 -1.70 4.74 -0.55
CA GLY A 265 -2.06 5.18 0.80
C GLY A 265 -1.49 6.56 1.12
N HIS A 266 -0.22 6.78 0.78
CA HIS A 266 0.46 8.07 0.92
C HIS A 266 -0.20 9.12 0.02
N GLN A 267 -0.45 8.80 -1.26
CA GLN A 267 -1.06 9.74 -2.19
C GLN A 267 -2.48 10.14 -1.75
N TYR A 268 -3.30 9.17 -1.33
CA TYR A 268 -4.64 9.44 -0.80
C TYR A 268 -4.55 10.38 0.40
N TRP A 269 -3.68 10.05 1.37
CA TRP A 269 -3.52 10.84 2.60
C TRP A 269 -3.10 12.28 2.32
N ALA A 270 -2.15 12.49 1.40
CA ALA A 270 -1.68 13.82 1.03
C ALA A 270 -2.81 14.70 0.47
N LEU A 271 -3.67 14.14 -0.40
CA LEU A 271 -4.82 14.87 -0.94
C LEU A 271 -5.90 15.12 0.10
N LEU A 272 -6.20 14.13 0.95
CA LEU A 272 -7.15 14.28 2.04
C LEU A 272 -6.71 15.40 2.99
N ALA A 273 -5.45 15.36 3.47
CA ALA A 273 -4.93 16.34 4.41
C ALA A 273 -4.95 17.76 3.85
N ALA A 274 -4.55 17.94 2.59
CA ALA A 274 -4.58 19.24 1.93
C ALA A 274 -6.00 19.79 1.73
N ASP A 275 -7.00 18.92 1.52
CA ASP A 275 -8.39 19.34 1.43
C ASP A 275 -8.98 19.68 2.80
N VAL A 276 -8.74 18.86 3.82
CA VAL A 276 -9.21 19.09 5.19
C VAL A 276 -8.63 20.38 5.77
N GLU A 277 -7.36 20.69 5.51
CA GLU A 277 -6.76 21.96 5.96
C GLU A 277 -7.51 23.18 5.38
N LYS A 278 -7.86 23.15 4.10
CA LYS A 278 -8.67 24.21 3.47
C LYS A 278 -10.06 24.29 4.08
N GLN A 279 -10.69 23.15 4.36
CA GLN A 279 -12.01 23.11 4.99
C GLN A 279 -12.00 23.69 6.41
N LEU A 280 -10.95 23.45 7.18
CA LEU A 280 -10.82 24.02 8.52
C LEU A 280 -10.67 25.55 8.45
N TRP A 281 -9.99 26.08 7.43
CA TRP A 281 -9.96 27.51 7.16
C TRP A 281 -11.34 28.08 6.78
N ASP A 282 -12.08 27.41 5.89
CA ASP A 282 -13.46 27.78 5.55
C ASP A 282 -14.35 27.81 6.80
N VAL A 283 -14.25 26.78 7.64
CA VAL A 283 -14.98 26.67 8.91
C VAL A 283 -14.62 27.82 9.84
N HIS A 284 -13.33 28.14 10.00
CA HIS A 284 -12.90 29.25 10.84
C HIS A 284 -13.53 30.58 10.39
N ILE A 285 -13.42 30.92 9.10
CA ILE A 285 -13.95 32.16 8.54
C ILE A 285 -15.47 32.26 8.77
N LEU A 286 -16.20 31.20 8.44
CA LEU A 286 -17.66 31.19 8.52
C LEU A 286 -18.17 31.14 9.96
N ALA A 287 -17.52 30.37 10.84
CA ALA A 287 -17.89 30.29 12.25
C ALA A 287 -17.65 31.64 12.95
N THR A 288 -16.53 32.32 12.67
CA THR A 288 -16.24 33.64 13.26
C THR A 288 -17.19 34.72 12.75
N ALA A 289 -17.60 34.69 11.49
CA ALA A 289 -18.50 35.70 10.92
C ALA A 289 -19.98 35.50 11.28
N TYR A 290 -20.45 34.25 11.30
CA TYR A 290 -21.88 33.93 11.42
C TYR A 290 -22.26 33.18 12.72
N GLY A 291 -21.30 32.66 13.47
CA GLY A 291 -21.55 31.86 14.68
C GLY A 291 -22.09 30.45 14.42
N TRP A 292 -22.02 29.95 13.18
CA TRP A 292 -22.46 28.60 12.83
C TRP A 292 -21.49 27.53 13.36
N SER A 293 -22.01 26.34 13.67
CA SER A 293 -21.18 25.21 14.08
C SER A 293 -20.37 24.66 12.89
N SER A 294 -19.23 24.04 13.20
CA SER A 294 -18.40 23.35 12.20
C SER A 294 -19.19 22.31 11.41
N ASP A 295 -20.00 21.50 12.10
CA ASP A 295 -20.86 20.48 11.49
C ASP A 295 -21.87 21.06 10.49
N ALA A 296 -22.52 22.17 10.85
CA ALA A 296 -23.47 22.85 9.96
C ALA A 296 -22.78 23.44 8.73
N ILE A 297 -21.55 23.94 8.89
CA ILE A 297 -20.74 24.48 7.80
C ILE A 297 -20.27 23.37 6.85
N LEU A 298 -19.72 22.28 7.40
CA LEU A 298 -19.22 21.15 6.61
C LEU A 298 -20.36 20.40 5.90
N SER A 299 -21.56 20.38 6.48
CA SER A 299 -22.77 19.86 5.84
C SER A 299 -23.27 20.70 4.65
N MET A 300 -22.78 21.94 4.47
CA MET A 300 -23.09 22.74 3.29
C MET A 300 -22.28 22.26 2.07
N SER A 301 -22.80 22.45 0.87
CA SER A 301 -22.00 22.20 -0.33
C SER A 301 -20.79 23.16 -0.42
N PRO A 302 -19.66 22.73 -1.02
CA PRO A 302 -18.50 23.60 -1.21
C PRO A 302 -18.81 24.89 -1.98
N ALA A 303 -19.77 24.84 -2.92
CA ALA A 303 -20.23 26.02 -3.65
C ALA A 303 -20.90 27.06 -2.74
N ARG A 304 -21.75 26.60 -1.81
CA ARG A 304 -22.45 27.46 -0.86
C ARG A 304 -21.47 28.08 0.15
N ARG A 305 -20.51 27.31 0.69
CA ARG A 305 -19.47 27.85 1.58
C ARG A 305 -18.68 28.97 0.91
N ARG A 306 -18.21 28.76 -0.33
CA ARG A 306 -17.47 29.77 -1.09
C ARG A 306 -18.24 31.08 -1.29
N GLN A 307 -19.56 31.02 -1.52
CA GLN A 307 -20.38 32.21 -1.62
C GLN A 307 -20.46 32.98 -0.30
N HIS A 308 -20.64 32.27 0.83
CA HIS A 308 -20.62 32.90 2.14
C HIS A 308 -19.27 33.52 2.48
N ILE A 309 -18.17 32.84 2.16
CA ILE A 309 -16.81 33.35 2.36
C ILE A 309 -16.57 34.61 1.50
N ALA A 310 -17.02 34.62 0.24
CA ALA A 310 -16.89 35.79 -0.62
C ALA A 310 -17.57 37.04 -0.03
N MET A 311 -18.71 36.88 0.65
CA MET A 311 -19.41 37.98 1.34
C MET A 311 -18.73 38.44 2.64
N VAL A 312 -17.89 37.60 3.25
CA VAL A 312 -17.13 37.94 4.48
C VAL A 312 -15.83 38.68 4.13
N ILE A 313 -15.21 38.34 2.99
CA ILE A 313 -13.91 38.90 2.56
C ILE A 313 -14.09 40.16 1.69
N SER A 314 -15.27 40.38 1.11
CA SER A 314 -15.61 41.58 0.33
C SER A 314 -15.80 42.82 1.20
#